data_AF-A0A1D2STW2-F1
#
_entry.id   AF-A0A1D2STW2-F1
#
_cell.length_a   1.000
_cell.length_b   1.000
_cell.length_c   1.000
_cell.angle_alpha   90.00
_cell.angle_beta   90.00
_cell.angle_gamma   90.00
#
_symmetry.space_group_name_H-M   'P 1'
#
loop_
_entity.id
_entity.type
_entity.pdbx_description
1 polymer ?
#
loop_
_entity_poly.entity_id
_entity_poly.type
_entity_poly.pdbx_seq_one_letter_code
_entity_poly.pdbx_strand_id
1 'polypeptide(L)' 'MTKLLEQALEAARKLSKDDQDEIALAIFELVGSGSAAPVRLSAEERSAIERSRQAAGRGEFASGEEVRDVWAKYGA' A
#
# COMPACT_ATOMS: atom_id res chain seq x y z
N MET A 1 9.15 -27.77 -10.46
CA MET A 1 9.13 -26.42 -11.06
C MET A 1 9.91 -26.47 -12.36
N THR A 2 10.10 -25.37 -13.10
CA THR A 2 11.12 -25.39 -14.16
C THR A 2 12.50 -25.46 -13.51
N LYS A 3 13.49 -26.09 -14.20
CA LYS A 3 14.86 -26.16 -13.67
C LYS A 3 15.42 -24.77 -13.32
N LEU A 4 15.09 -23.77 -14.13
CA LEU A 4 15.52 -22.38 -13.90
C LEU A 4 14.87 -21.77 -12.64
N LEU A 5 13.58 -22.03 -12.42
CA LEU A 5 12.87 -21.51 -11.24
C LEU A 5 13.32 -22.20 -9.94
N GLU A 6 13.71 -23.48 -10.00
CA GLU A 6 14.32 -24.19 -8.86
C GLU A 6 15.66 -23.57 -8.49
N GLN A 7 16.52 -23.29 -9.47
CA GLN A 7 17.80 -22.60 -9.24
C GLN A 7 17.62 -21.20 -8.67
N ALA A 8 16.63 -20.45 -9.15
CA ALA A 8 16.30 -19.12 -8.62
C ALA A 8 15.87 -19.19 -7.15
N LEU A 9 15.06 -20.17 -6.76
CA LEU A 9 14.64 -20.35 -5.38
C LEU A 9 15.82 -20.73 -4.47
N GLU A 10 16.72 -21.62 -4.92
CA GLU A 10 17.92 -21.98 -4.16
C GLU A 10 18.90 -20.81 -4.01
N ALA A 11 18.96 -19.90 -4.99
CA ALA A 11 19.71 -18.67 -4.87
C ALA A 11 19.06 -17.71 -3.87
N ALA A 12 17.73 -17.51 -3.96
CA ALA A 12 16.98 -16.64 -3.07
C ALA A 12 17.09 -17.07 -1.59
N ARG A 13 17.08 -18.38 -1.30
CA ARG A 13 17.26 -18.94 0.06
C ARG A 13 18.54 -18.52 0.77
N LYS A 14 19.56 -18.08 0.02
CA LYS A 14 20.86 -17.67 0.58
C LYS A 14 20.95 -16.18 0.86
N LEU A 15 19.95 -15.40 0.45
CA LEU A 15 19.89 -13.96 0.69
C LEU A 15 19.54 -13.65 2.15
N SER A 16 19.66 -12.38 2.53
CA SER A 16 19.15 -11.90 3.82
C SER A 16 17.62 -12.06 3.87
N LYS A 17 17.02 -11.99 5.07
CA LYS A 17 15.55 -12.09 5.21
C LYS A 17 14.83 -10.96 4.46
N ASP A 18 15.35 -9.74 4.57
CA ASP A 18 14.75 -8.57 3.93
C ASP A 18 14.78 -8.71 2.40
N ASP A 19 15.92 -9.15 1.83
CA ASP A 19 16.04 -9.38 0.39
C ASP A 19 15.18 -10.55 -0.10
N GLN A 20 14.97 -11.58 0.73
CA GLN A 20 14.05 -12.68 0.41
C GLN A 20 12.60 -12.17 0.29
N ASP A 21 12.18 -11.30 1.21
CA ASP A 21 10.84 -10.71 1.19
C ASP A 21 10.66 -9.75 0.00
N GLU A 22 11.68 -8.96 -0.36
CA GLU A 22 11.64 -8.10 -1.56
C GLU A 22 11.45 -8.91 -2.84
N ILE A 23 12.19 -10.02 -3.01
CA ILE A 23 12.02 -10.91 -4.17
C ILE A 23 10.63 -11.57 -4.15
N ALA A 24 10.12 -11.96 -2.98
CA ALA A 24 8.79 -12.53 -2.85
C ALA A 24 7.71 -11.53 -3.32
N LEU A 25 7.81 -10.26 -2.92
CA LEU A 25 6.91 -9.19 -3.38
C LEU A 25 6.96 -9.04 -4.91
N ALA A 26 8.15 -9.00 -5.51
CA ALA A 26 8.31 -8.90 -6.95
C ALA A 26 7.71 -10.11 -7.71
N ILE A 27 7.87 -11.32 -7.17
CA ILE A 27 7.24 -12.53 -7.72
C ILE A 27 5.73 -12.44 -7.60
N PHE A 28 5.21 -12.01 -6.46
CA PHE A 28 3.78 -11.85 -6.28
C PHE A 28 3.21 -10.83 -7.27
N GLU A 29 3.85 -9.68 -7.47
CA GLU A 29 3.44 -8.69 -8.47
C GLU A 29 3.44 -9.29 -9.89
N LEU A 30 4.49 -10.02 -10.25
CA LEU A 30 4.60 -10.68 -11.56
C LEU A 30 3.47 -11.67 -11.83
N VAL A 31 3.01 -12.41 -10.80
CA VAL A 31 1.93 -13.39 -10.95
C VAL A 31 0.54 -12.80 -10.70
N GLY A 32 0.44 -11.49 -10.48
CA GLY A 32 -0.83 -10.81 -10.19
C GLY A 32 -1.39 -11.07 -8.79
N SER A 33 -0.53 -11.52 -7.86
CA SER A 33 -0.86 -11.78 -6.46
C SER A 33 -0.20 -10.79 -5.48
N GLY A 34 0.62 -9.84 -5.96
CA GLY A 34 1.48 -8.96 -5.14
C GLY A 34 0.81 -7.74 -4.56
N SER A 35 -0.32 -7.39 -5.14
CA SER A 35 -1.25 -6.43 -4.59
C SER A 35 -2.64 -6.95 -4.91
N ALA A 36 -3.56 -6.87 -3.95
CA ALA A 36 -4.97 -6.91 -4.29
C ALA A 36 -5.19 -5.93 -5.45
N ALA A 37 -5.91 -6.36 -6.49
CA ALA A 37 -6.17 -5.51 -7.64
C ALA A 37 -6.54 -4.10 -7.16
N PRO A 38 -5.95 -3.03 -7.73
CA PRO A 38 -6.17 -1.68 -7.22
C PRO A 38 -7.66 -1.42 -7.04
N VAL A 39 -8.05 -0.99 -5.83
CA VAL A 39 -9.44 -0.71 -5.53
C VAL A 39 -9.94 0.34 -6.52
N ARG A 40 -10.92 -0.04 -7.34
CA ARG A 40 -11.49 0.87 -8.32
C ARG A 40 -12.37 1.88 -7.60
N LEU A 41 -11.84 3.08 -7.42
CA LEU A 41 -12.61 4.21 -6.90
C LEU A 41 -13.73 4.59 -7.86
N SER A 42 -14.93 4.76 -7.30
CA SER A 42 -16.08 5.40 -7.95
C SER A 42 -15.76 6.86 -8.31
N ALA A 43 -16.58 7.44 -9.19
CA ALA A 43 -16.45 8.85 -9.55
C ALA A 43 -16.57 9.78 -8.34
N GLU A 44 -17.43 9.42 -7.38
CA GLU A 44 -17.64 10.16 -6.14
C GLU A 44 -16.41 10.14 -5.25
N GLU A 45 -15.84 8.95 -4.98
CA GLU A 45 -14.62 8.81 -4.18
C GLU A 45 -13.44 9.57 -4.79
N ARG A 46 -13.28 9.49 -6.12
CA ARG A 46 -12.25 10.27 -6.84
C ARG A 46 -12.44 11.77 -6.64
N SER A 47 -13.68 12.25 -6.74
CA SER A 47 -14.00 13.66 -6.53
C SER A 47 -13.74 14.08 -5.08
N ALA A 48 -14.05 13.23 -4.10
CA ALA A 48 -13.78 13.50 -2.69
C ALA A 48 -12.27 13.62 -2.40
N ILE A 49 -11.46 12.71 -2.95
CA ILE A 49 -10.00 12.76 -2.82
C ILE A 49 -9.44 14.03 -3.46
N GLU A 50 -9.91 14.40 -4.64
CA GLU A 50 -9.45 15.62 -5.33
C GLU A 50 -9.74 16.88 -4.50
N ARG A 51 -10.95 16.98 -3.90
CA ARG A 51 -11.27 18.08 -2.97
C ARG A 51 -10.34 18.11 -1.76
N SER A 52 -10.06 16.95 -1.16
CA SER A 52 -9.13 16.83 -0.02
C SER A 52 -7.71 17.27 -0.38
N ARG A 53 -7.20 16.86 -1.54
CA ARG A 53 -5.87 17.27 -2.02
C ARG A 53 -5.76 18.77 -2.26
N GLN A 54 -6.81 19.39 -2.78
CA GLN A 54 -6.85 20.84 -2.97
C GLN A 54 -6.87 21.60 -1.64
N ALA A 55 -7.63 21.12 -0.65
CA ALA A 55 -7.64 21.66 0.71
C ALA A 55 -6.25 21.56 1.36
N ALA A 56 -5.61 20.40 1.25
CA ALA A 56 -4.23 20.18 1.72
C ALA A 56 -3.23 21.15 1.05
N GLY A 57 -3.36 21.39 -0.26
CA GLY A 57 -2.54 22.37 -0.98
C GLY A 57 -2.72 23.81 -0.51
N ARG A 58 -3.86 24.13 0.11
CA ARG A 58 -4.15 25.42 0.76
C ARG A 58 -3.82 25.44 2.26
N GLY A 59 -3.35 24.33 2.82
CA GLY A 59 -3.10 24.20 4.25
C GLY A 59 -4.36 24.07 5.10
N GLU A 60 -5.51 23.77 4.49
CA GLU A 60 -6.80 23.56 5.16
C GLU A 60 -6.84 22.16 5.79
N PHE A 61 -6.00 21.94 6.79
CA PHE A 61 -6.02 20.73 7.61
C PHE A 61 -6.87 20.95 8.86
N ALA A 62 -7.42 19.85 9.38
CA ALA A 62 -7.98 19.87 10.73
C ALA A 62 -6.90 20.29 11.73
N SER A 63 -7.27 21.12 12.68
CA SER A 63 -6.46 21.47 13.83
C SER A 63 -6.22 20.25 14.71
N GLY A 64 -5.16 20.30 15.53
CA GLY A 64 -4.88 19.22 16.47
C GLY A 64 -5.98 19.02 17.52
N GLU A 65 -6.78 20.04 17.80
CA GLU A 65 -7.96 19.94 18.67
C GLU A 65 -9.09 19.16 18.00
N GLU A 66 -9.44 19.51 16.76
CA GLU A 66 -10.46 18.77 15.98
C GLU A 66 -10.09 17.29 15.80
N VAL A 67 -8.80 16.98 15.58
CA VAL A 67 -8.34 15.58 15.50
C VAL A 67 -8.52 14.86 16.84
N ARG A 68 -8.20 15.51 17.97
CA ARG A 68 -8.39 14.92 19.31
C ARG A 68 -9.86 14.67 19.61
N ASP A 69 -10.75 15.60 19.24
CA ASP A 69 -12.19 15.45 19.45
C ASP A 69 -12.76 14.28 18.66
N VAL A 70 -12.34 14.12 17.39
CA VAL A 70 -12.72 12.97 16.57
C VAL A 70 -12.22 11.67 17.21
N TRP A 71 -10.97 11.64 17.67
CA TRP A 71 -10.40 10.44 18.31
C TRP A 71 -11.04 10.12 19.66
N ALA A 72 -11.39 11.13 20.46
CA ALA A 72 -12.12 10.93 21.72
C ALA A 72 -13.53 10.34 21.49
N LYS A 73 -14.14 10.65 20.34
CA LYS A 73 -15.48 10.18 20.00
C LYS A 73 -15.50 8.81 19.30
N TYR A 74 -14.49 8.49 18.50
CA TYR A 74 -14.49 7.32 17.61
C TYR A 74 -13.24 6.44 17.71
N GLY A 75 -12.21 6.85 18.45
CA GLY A 75 -11.02 6.06 18.70
C GLY A 75 -11.33 4.93 19.66
N ALA A 76 -11.03 3.70 19.26
CA ALA A 76 -11.15 2.51 20.09
C ALA A 76 -10.10 2.49 21.21
#